data_AF-A0A9X3E7Q1-F1
#
_entry.id   AF-A0A9X3E7Q1-F1
#
_cell.length_a   1.000
_cell.length_b   1.000
_cell.length_c   1.000
_cell.angle_alpha   90.00
_cell.angle_beta   90.00
_cell.angle_gamma   90.00
#
_symmetry.space_group_name_H-M   'P 1'
#
loop_
_entity.id
_entity.type
_entity.pdbx_description
1 polymer ?
#
loop_
_entity_poly.entity_id
_entity_poly.type
_entity_poly.pdbx_seq_one_letter_code
_entity_poly.pdbx_strand_id
1 'polypeptide(L)'
;MVNKRNSGRKRTTSTDESVRADQRERNLEFQEKQSELTELQDNPPRHLDGYGVTLWRKLVPELKRLGTIKQIDTVNLEAFCSLYGTYRMAEKDVQKNGIFVSFEVDKKEIDEETGEEVVVGKETRYDRSKKNPAYSIMNDSIKTLKSLAVDLGLSFDARSGQLVPSEINVAENKKDDLRLVKFGADI
;
A
#
# COMPACT_ATOMS: atom_id res chain seq x y z
N MET A 1 23.32 -2.13 -27.26
CA MET A 1 23.82 -3.15 -26.31
C MET A 1 23.26 -2.83 -24.93
N VAL A 2 22.47 -3.73 -24.33
CA VAL A 2 21.88 -3.50 -22.99
C VAL A 2 22.98 -3.65 -21.93
N ASN A 3 23.17 -2.63 -21.10
CA ASN A 3 24.21 -2.59 -20.07
C ASN A 3 23.90 -3.59 -18.94
N LYS A 4 24.54 -4.78 -19.00
CA LYS A 4 24.34 -5.91 -18.09
C LYS A 4 24.67 -5.63 -16.62
N ARG A 5 25.47 -4.58 -16.33
CA ARG A 5 25.86 -4.20 -14.95
C ARG A 5 24.74 -3.54 -14.15
N ASN A 6 23.74 -2.95 -14.82
CA ASN A 6 22.62 -2.26 -14.17
C ASN A 6 21.28 -2.96 -14.44
N SER A 7 21.28 -4.22 -14.86
CA SER A 7 20.05 -4.97 -15.11
C SER A 7 19.22 -5.09 -13.83
N GLY A 8 17.97 -4.62 -13.87
CA GLY A 8 17.02 -4.69 -12.76
C GLY A 8 17.05 -3.51 -11.78
N ARG A 9 17.98 -2.56 -11.90
CA ARG A 9 17.94 -1.32 -11.09
C ARG A 9 16.75 -0.46 -11.53
N LYS A 10 15.90 -0.03 -10.58
CA LYS A 10 14.79 0.89 -10.85
C LYS A 10 15.32 2.17 -11.51
N ARG A 11 14.60 2.66 -12.51
CA ARG A 11 14.92 3.92 -13.18
C ARG A 11 14.78 5.08 -12.21
N THR A 12 15.66 6.06 -12.32
CA THR A 12 15.55 7.34 -11.62
C THR A 12 14.97 8.40 -12.56
N THR A 13 14.21 9.33 -11.99
CA THR A 13 13.65 10.51 -12.64
C THR A 13 14.47 11.79 -12.37
N SER A 14 15.65 11.68 -11.75
CA SER A 14 16.54 12.83 -11.50
C SER A 14 17.06 13.45 -12.79
N THR A 15 17.10 14.78 -12.80
CA THR A 15 17.57 15.64 -13.88
C THR A 15 18.86 16.38 -13.51
N ASP A 16 19.49 16.01 -12.39
CA ASP A 16 20.72 16.66 -11.88
C ASP A 16 21.90 16.49 -12.85
N GLU A 17 22.80 17.46 -12.90
CA GLU A 17 24.01 17.42 -13.75
C GLU A 17 24.93 16.22 -13.45
N SER A 18 24.80 15.60 -12.27
CA SER A 18 25.51 14.37 -11.89
C SER A 18 25.08 13.14 -12.68
N VAL A 19 23.86 13.15 -13.24
CA VAL A 19 23.31 12.05 -14.05
C VAL A 19 23.85 12.14 -15.48
N ARG A 20 23.99 11.03 -16.21
CA ARG A 20 24.48 11.06 -17.61
C ARG A 20 23.57 11.91 -18.51
N ALA A 21 24.16 12.64 -19.46
CA ALA A 21 23.43 13.58 -20.32
C ALA A 21 22.24 12.93 -21.06
N ASP A 22 22.44 11.76 -21.66
CA ASP A 22 21.38 11.01 -22.36
C ASP A 22 20.22 10.63 -21.43
N GLN A 23 20.52 10.37 -20.16
CA GLN A 23 19.53 9.99 -19.17
C GLN A 23 18.76 11.21 -18.65
N ARG A 24 19.45 12.35 -18.47
CA ARG A 24 18.81 13.62 -18.11
C ARG A 24 17.85 14.08 -19.18
N GLU A 25 18.26 14.06 -20.45
CA GLU A 25 17.43 14.45 -21.59
C GLU A 25 16.12 13.65 -21.63
N ARG A 26 16.21 12.32 -21.53
CA ARG A 26 15.00 11.45 -21.45
C ARG A 26 14.13 11.73 -20.23
N ASN A 27 14.73 12.09 -19.10
CA ASN A 27 13.99 12.39 -17.87
C ASN A 27 13.28 13.75 -17.95
N LEU A 28 13.90 14.74 -18.58
CA LEU A 28 13.27 16.03 -18.89
C LEU A 28 12.10 15.86 -19.87
N GLU A 29 12.31 15.12 -20.96
CA GLU A 29 11.24 14.81 -21.93
C GLU A 29 10.07 14.09 -21.26
N PHE A 30 10.35 13.18 -20.32
CA PHE A 30 9.32 12.52 -19.52
C PHE A 30 8.55 13.50 -18.63
N GLN A 31 9.23 14.41 -17.94
CA GLN A 31 8.59 15.43 -17.09
C GLN A 31 7.72 16.38 -17.91
N GLU A 32 8.19 16.81 -19.08
CA GLU A 32 7.45 17.69 -19.99
C GLU A 32 6.16 17.01 -20.46
N LYS A 33 6.23 15.80 -21.01
CA LYS A 33 5.06 15.03 -21.44
C LYS A 33 4.09 14.76 -20.28
N GLN A 34 4.61 14.53 -19.07
CA GLN A 34 3.77 14.32 -17.89
C GLN A 34 3.04 15.60 -17.48
N SER A 35 3.66 16.78 -17.67
CA SER A 35 3.05 18.07 -17.35
C SER A 35 1.90 18.43 -18.29
N GLU A 36 1.92 17.93 -19.53
CA GLU A 36 0.83 18.08 -20.51
C GLU A 36 -0.41 17.25 -20.19
N LEU A 37 -0.29 16.23 -19.35
CA LEU A 37 -1.41 15.36 -18.98
C LEU A 37 -2.36 16.04 -18.00
N THR A 38 -3.64 15.73 -18.15
CA THR A 38 -4.70 16.18 -17.25
C THR A 38 -4.42 15.75 -15.80
N GLU A 39 -4.59 16.69 -14.89
CA GLU A 39 -4.49 16.46 -13.46
C GLU A 39 -5.56 15.48 -12.96
N LEU A 40 -5.19 14.72 -11.92
CA LEU A 40 -6.08 13.75 -11.29
C LEU A 40 -7.32 14.45 -10.69
N GLN A 41 -8.49 13.84 -10.88
CA GLN A 41 -9.74 14.33 -10.31
C GLN A 41 -9.73 14.30 -8.78
N ASP A 42 -10.27 15.35 -8.16
CA ASP A 42 -10.36 15.45 -6.70
C ASP A 42 -11.47 14.55 -6.14
N ASN A 43 -12.58 14.47 -6.86
CA ASN A 43 -13.76 13.76 -6.40
C ASN A 43 -13.63 12.25 -6.60
N PRO A 44 -13.96 11.44 -5.59
CA PRO A 44 -13.95 9.99 -5.72
C PRO A 44 -15.01 9.53 -6.72
N PRO A 45 -14.72 8.50 -7.52
CA PRO A 45 -15.71 7.87 -8.40
C PRO A 45 -16.91 7.31 -7.63
N ARG A 46 -18.07 7.37 -8.27
CA ARG A 46 -19.37 7.02 -7.65
C ARG A 46 -19.50 5.55 -7.23
N HIS A 47 -18.74 4.65 -7.85
CA HIS A 47 -18.83 3.22 -7.58
C HIS A 47 -18.02 2.79 -6.35
N LEU A 48 -17.19 3.67 -5.80
CA LEU A 48 -16.40 3.35 -4.61
C LEU A 48 -17.30 3.25 -3.37
N ASP A 49 -17.01 2.27 -2.53
CA ASP A 49 -17.66 2.12 -1.23
C ASP A 49 -17.13 3.15 -0.22
N GLY A 50 -17.70 3.16 0.99
CA GLY A 50 -17.32 4.13 2.02
C GLY A 50 -15.83 4.08 2.41
N TYR A 51 -15.22 2.88 2.40
CA TYR A 51 -13.79 2.71 2.66
C TYR A 51 -12.95 3.28 1.52
N GLY A 52 -13.29 2.95 0.27
CA GLY A 52 -12.62 3.45 -0.93
C GLY A 52 -12.71 4.96 -1.06
N VAL A 53 -13.89 5.55 -0.83
CA VAL A 53 -14.09 7.02 -0.81
C VAL A 53 -13.21 7.69 0.23
N THR A 54 -13.14 7.12 1.43
CA THR A 54 -12.32 7.66 2.51
C THR A 54 -10.83 7.60 2.16
N LEU A 55 -10.38 6.49 1.57
CA LEU A 55 -9.00 6.33 1.16
C LEU A 55 -8.64 7.26 0.00
N TRP A 56 -9.50 7.37 -1.00
CA TRP A 56 -9.34 8.29 -2.13
C TRP A 56 -9.07 9.72 -1.67
N ARG A 57 -9.92 10.24 -0.77
CA ARG A 57 -9.79 11.59 -0.20
C ARG A 57 -8.49 11.82 0.57
N LYS A 58 -7.88 10.75 1.11
CA LYS A 58 -6.58 10.83 1.78
C LYS A 58 -5.41 10.80 0.80
N LEU A 59 -5.50 9.95 -0.23
CA LEU A 59 -4.38 9.72 -1.15
C LEU A 59 -4.27 10.78 -2.24
N VAL A 60 -5.39 11.21 -2.84
CA VAL A 60 -5.35 12.14 -3.98
C VAL A 60 -4.60 13.44 -3.68
N PRO A 61 -4.80 14.13 -2.55
CA PRO A 61 -4.04 15.34 -2.25
C PRO A 61 -2.52 15.11 -2.20
N GLU A 62 -2.08 13.99 -1.62
CA GLU A 62 -0.66 13.63 -1.53
C GLU A 62 -0.09 13.24 -2.89
N LEU A 63 -0.85 12.47 -3.69
CA LEU A 63 -0.44 12.06 -5.04
C LEU A 63 -0.32 13.27 -5.97
N LYS A 64 -1.23 14.24 -5.88
CA LYS A 64 -1.16 15.51 -6.63
C LYS A 64 0.05 16.35 -6.19
N ARG A 65 0.36 16.38 -4.89
CA ARG A 65 1.56 17.05 -4.36
C ARG A 65 2.86 16.44 -4.89
N LEU A 66 2.89 15.13 -5.11
CA LEU A 66 4.04 14.44 -5.72
C LEU A 66 4.14 14.67 -7.24
N GLY A 67 3.03 14.99 -7.90
CA GLY A 67 2.99 15.35 -9.32
C GLY A 67 3.23 14.19 -10.30
N THR A 68 3.42 12.97 -9.79
CA THR A 68 3.76 11.80 -10.61
C THR A 68 2.55 11.10 -11.20
N ILE A 69 1.40 11.11 -10.51
CA ILE A 69 0.17 10.43 -10.93
C ILE A 69 -0.77 11.43 -11.61
N LYS A 70 -1.32 11.03 -12.75
CA LYS A 70 -2.21 11.86 -13.60
C LYS A 70 -3.57 11.20 -13.81
N GLN A 71 -4.47 11.89 -14.50
CA GLN A 71 -5.82 11.38 -14.78
C GLN A 71 -5.81 10.00 -15.45
N ILE A 72 -4.82 9.71 -16.30
CA ILE A 72 -4.67 8.41 -16.98
C ILE A 72 -4.46 7.23 -16.02
N ASP A 73 -3.91 7.50 -14.83
CA ASP A 73 -3.60 6.48 -13.81
C ASP A 73 -4.81 6.20 -12.90
N THR A 74 -5.92 6.90 -13.12
CA THR A 74 -7.14 6.81 -12.31
C THR A 74 -7.59 5.37 -12.11
N VAL A 75 -7.63 4.56 -13.17
CA VAL A 75 -8.11 3.16 -13.09
C VAL A 75 -7.33 2.34 -12.05
N ASN A 76 -6.03 2.56 -11.93
CA ASN A 76 -5.20 1.86 -10.93
C ASN A 76 -5.51 2.36 -9.52
N LEU A 77 -5.72 3.66 -9.35
CA LEU A 77 -6.11 4.24 -8.06
C LEU A 77 -7.52 3.82 -7.63
N GLU A 78 -8.45 3.73 -8.57
CA GLU A 78 -9.82 3.22 -8.36
C GLU A 78 -9.79 1.77 -7.89
N ALA A 79 -9.04 0.91 -8.62
CA ALA A 79 -8.85 -0.48 -8.25
C ALA A 79 -8.21 -0.60 -6.86
N PHE A 80 -7.20 0.22 -6.55
CA PHE A 80 -6.56 0.25 -5.24
C PHE A 80 -7.55 0.60 -4.12
N CYS A 81 -8.37 1.63 -4.31
CA CYS A 81 -9.37 2.05 -3.32
C CYS A 81 -10.48 1.00 -3.14
N SER A 82 -10.96 0.40 -4.22
CA SER A 82 -11.97 -0.67 -4.19
C SER A 82 -11.46 -1.94 -3.50
N LEU A 83 -10.21 -2.35 -3.80
CA LEU A 83 -9.55 -3.48 -3.15
C LEU A 83 -9.33 -3.24 -1.65
N TYR A 84 -9.06 -2.00 -1.26
CA TYR A 84 -8.97 -1.66 0.16
C TYR A 84 -10.31 -1.86 0.88
N GLY A 85 -11.42 -1.45 0.28
CA GLY A 85 -12.76 -1.74 0.81
C GLY A 85 -13.02 -3.24 0.96
N THR A 86 -12.68 -4.02 -0.07
CA THR A 86 -12.77 -5.48 -0.06
C THR A 86 -11.91 -6.11 1.04
N TYR A 87 -10.67 -5.65 1.20
CA TYR A 87 -9.78 -6.06 2.29
C TYR A 87 -10.41 -5.81 3.67
N ARG A 88 -10.97 -4.61 3.90
CA ARG A 88 -11.58 -4.26 5.19
C ARG A 88 -12.81 -5.09 5.51
N MET A 89 -13.63 -5.43 4.51
CA MET A 89 -14.76 -6.33 4.68
C MET A 89 -14.31 -7.76 5.04
N ALA A 90 -13.32 -8.28 4.30
CA ALA A 90 -12.78 -9.61 4.53
C ALA A 90 -12.08 -9.73 5.90
N GLU A 91 -11.32 -8.71 6.31
CA GLU A 91 -10.69 -8.62 7.62
C GLU A 91 -11.72 -8.66 8.76
N LYS A 92 -12.82 -7.91 8.62
CA LYS A 92 -13.92 -7.91 9.60
C LYS A 92 -14.58 -9.29 9.71
N ASP A 93 -14.80 -9.97 8.59
CA ASP A 93 -15.36 -11.33 8.60
C ASP A 93 -14.42 -12.32 9.30
N VAL A 94 -13.13 -12.31 8.94
CA VAL A 94 -12.12 -13.18 9.56
C VAL A 94 -12.00 -12.90 11.07
N GLN A 95 -12.09 -11.64 11.50
CA GLN A 95 -12.08 -11.28 12.92
C GLN A 95 -13.28 -11.87 13.67
N LYS A 96 -14.45 -11.92 13.02
CA LYS A 96 -15.68 -12.44 13.63
C LYS A 96 -15.75 -13.97 13.61
N ASN A 97 -15.43 -14.57 12.47
CA ASN A 97 -15.70 -15.98 12.18
C ASN A 97 -14.46 -16.88 12.27
N GLY A 98 -13.26 -16.28 12.37
CA GLY A 98 -11.98 -16.98 12.33
C GLY A 98 -11.51 -17.29 10.91
N ILE A 99 -10.34 -17.93 10.83
CA ILE A 99 -9.66 -18.29 9.56
C ILE A 99 -10.15 -19.62 8.96
N PHE A 100 -10.90 -20.40 9.73
CA PHE A 100 -11.50 -21.67 9.34
C PHE A 100 -13.01 -21.53 9.24
N VAL A 101 -13.66 -22.39 8.48
CA VAL A 101 -15.13 -22.43 8.42
C VAL A 101 -15.67 -22.76 9.81
N SER A 102 -16.60 -21.95 10.29
CA SER A 102 -17.31 -22.18 11.56
C SER A 102 -18.78 -22.47 11.32
N PHE A 103 -19.36 -23.27 12.20
CA PHE A 103 -20.78 -23.61 12.20
C PHE A 103 -21.29 -23.75 13.65
N GLU A 104 -22.56 -23.43 13.85
CA GLU A 104 -23.22 -23.63 15.14
C GLU A 104 -23.64 -25.09 15.26
N VAL A 105 -23.27 -25.72 16.38
CA VAL A 105 -23.76 -27.04 16.77
C VAL A 105 -24.52 -26.93 18.08
N ASP A 106 -25.54 -27.77 18.24
CA ASP A 106 -26.22 -27.89 19.52
C ASP A 106 -25.25 -28.48 20.55
N LYS A 107 -25.04 -27.74 21.64
CA LYS A 107 -24.29 -28.21 22.79
C LYS A 107 -25.19 -29.12 23.59
N LYS A 108 -24.82 -30.41 23.62
CA LYS A 108 -25.51 -31.43 24.40
C LYS A 108 -24.76 -31.71 25.68
N GLU A 109 -25.48 -31.79 26.78
CA GLU A 109 -24.97 -32.27 28.06
C GLU A 109 -25.81 -33.48 28.48
N ILE A 110 -25.20 -34.37 29.25
CA ILE A 110 -25.87 -35.56 29.77
C ILE A 110 -26.53 -35.15 31.08
N ASP A 111 -27.85 -35.34 31.19
CA ASP A 111 -28.57 -35.14 32.44
C ASP A 111 -28.18 -36.23 33.47
N GLU A 112 -27.74 -35.81 34.65
CA GLU A 112 -27.25 -36.71 35.71
C GLU A 112 -28.36 -37.62 36.28
N GLU A 113 -29.62 -37.18 36.22
CA GLU A 113 -30.76 -37.89 36.82
C GLU A 113 -31.40 -38.89 35.83
N THR A 114 -31.47 -38.52 34.55
CA THR A 114 -32.16 -39.31 33.51
C THR A 114 -31.20 -40.05 32.57
N GLY A 115 -29.93 -39.64 32.52
CA GLY A 115 -28.93 -40.16 31.58
C GLY A 115 -29.20 -39.79 30.11
N GLU A 116 -30.18 -38.92 29.84
CA GLU A 116 -30.55 -38.49 28.50
C GLU A 116 -29.70 -37.30 28.03
N GLU A 117 -29.45 -37.21 26.71
CA GLU A 117 -28.79 -36.04 26.12
C GLU A 117 -29.76 -34.86 26.03
N VAL A 118 -29.52 -33.82 26.82
CA VAL A 118 -30.31 -32.60 26.78
C VAL A 118 -29.54 -31.51 26.03
N VAL A 119 -30.21 -30.78 25.14
CA VAL A 119 -29.62 -29.64 24.44
C VAL A 119 -29.60 -28.44 25.39
N VAL A 120 -28.40 -28.08 25.87
CA VAL A 120 -28.17 -27.00 26.86
C VAL A 120 -27.83 -25.66 26.21
N GLY A 121 -27.46 -25.66 24.92
CA GLY A 121 -27.24 -24.41 24.19
C GLY A 121 -26.67 -24.63 22.79
N LYS A 122 -26.01 -23.60 22.26
CA LYS A 122 -25.26 -23.66 20.99
C LYS A 122 -23.77 -23.42 21.23
N GLU A 123 -22.93 -24.20 20.57
CA GLU A 123 -21.48 -24.03 20.54
C GLU A 123 -21.01 -23.74 19.11
N THR A 124 -20.04 -22.86 18.95
CA THR A 124 -19.37 -22.66 17.65
C THR A 124 -18.25 -23.68 17.48
N ARG A 125 -18.39 -24.57 16.48
CA ARG A 125 -17.31 -25.48 16.07
C ARG A 125 -16.64 -25.00 14.80
N TYR A 126 -15.37 -25.33 14.66
CA TYR A 126 -14.53 -24.96 13.52
C TYR A 126 -14.12 -26.20 12.73
N ASP A 127 -14.38 -26.20 11.43
CA ASP A 127 -13.83 -27.17 10.48
C ASP A 127 -12.43 -26.73 10.05
N ARG A 128 -11.40 -27.29 10.68
CA ARG A 128 -9.99 -26.99 10.37
C ARG A 128 -9.53 -27.54 9.01
N SER A 129 -10.34 -28.39 8.36
CA SER A 129 -10.03 -28.88 7.01
C SER A 129 -10.33 -27.83 5.93
N LYS A 130 -11.22 -26.87 6.21
CA LYS A 130 -11.68 -25.86 5.24
C LYS A 130 -11.37 -24.44 5.73
N LYS A 131 -10.74 -23.64 4.87
CA LYS A 131 -10.44 -22.23 5.14
C LYS A 131 -11.70 -21.38 4.99
N ASN A 132 -11.82 -20.34 5.80
CA ASN A 132 -12.80 -19.28 5.58
C ASN A 132 -12.50 -18.60 4.22
N PRO A 133 -13.45 -18.54 3.27
CA PRO A 133 -13.28 -17.83 2.00
C PRO A 133 -12.83 -16.37 2.17
N ALA A 134 -13.28 -15.68 3.23
CA ALA A 134 -12.88 -14.32 3.53
C ALA A 134 -11.37 -14.21 3.78
N TYR A 135 -10.74 -15.22 4.38
CA TYR A 135 -9.29 -15.23 4.57
C TYR A 135 -8.53 -15.25 3.24
N SER A 136 -9.01 -16.04 2.26
CA SER A 136 -8.42 -16.07 0.91
C SER A 136 -8.59 -14.73 0.20
N ILE A 137 -9.79 -14.13 0.25
CA ILE A 137 -10.07 -12.81 -0.32
C ILE A 137 -9.16 -11.75 0.32
N MET A 138 -9.00 -11.77 1.64
CA MET A 138 -8.13 -10.87 2.37
C MET A 138 -6.68 -11.00 1.88
N ASN A 139 -6.16 -12.24 1.81
CA ASN A 139 -4.79 -12.49 1.36
C ASN A 139 -4.54 -12.04 -0.07
N ASP A 140 -5.49 -12.30 -0.98
CA ASP A 140 -5.36 -11.90 -2.38
C ASP A 140 -5.47 -10.38 -2.54
N SER A 141 -6.36 -9.74 -1.78
CA SER A 141 -6.46 -8.28 -1.71
C SER A 141 -5.15 -7.65 -1.21
N ILE A 142 -4.50 -8.23 -0.19
CA ILE A 142 -3.19 -7.72 0.30
C ILE A 142 -2.12 -7.79 -0.79
N LYS A 143 -2.06 -8.89 -1.55
CA LYS A 143 -1.06 -9.06 -2.62
C LYS A 143 -1.28 -8.04 -3.75
N THR A 144 -2.51 -7.88 -4.21
CA THR A 144 -2.85 -6.94 -5.28
C THR A 144 -2.66 -5.49 -4.82
N LEU A 145 -3.05 -5.16 -3.58
CA LEU A 145 -2.77 -3.86 -2.98
C LEU A 145 -1.27 -3.56 -2.94
N LYS A 146 -0.43 -4.52 -2.54
CA LYS A 146 1.03 -4.33 -2.55
C LYS A 146 1.56 -4.06 -3.95
N SER A 147 1.06 -4.76 -4.97
CA SER A 147 1.46 -4.54 -6.37
C SER A 147 1.06 -3.15 -6.84
N LEU A 148 -0.22 -2.79 -6.72
CA LEU A 148 -0.73 -1.47 -7.12
C LEU A 148 -0.09 -0.33 -6.32
N ALA A 149 0.26 -0.55 -5.05
CA ALA A 149 1.00 0.43 -4.26
C ALA A 149 2.42 0.69 -4.79
N VAL A 150 3.05 -0.29 -5.44
CA VAL A 150 4.34 -0.07 -6.12
C VAL A 150 4.12 0.74 -7.40
N ASP A 151 3.11 0.40 -8.19
CA ASP A 151 2.80 1.06 -9.46
C ASP A 151 2.40 2.54 -9.25
N LEU A 152 1.61 2.82 -8.21
CA LEU A 152 1.17 4.18 -7.84
C LEU A 152 2.23 4.99 -7.07
N GLY A 153 3.42 4.43 -6.80
CA GLY A 153 4.45 5.14 -6.01
C GLY A 153 4.08 5.31 -4.52
N LEU A 154 3.20 4.47 -3.97
CA LEU A 154 2.78 4.51 -2.57
C LEU A 154 3.73 3.74 -1.63
N SER A 155 4.61 2.90 -2.16
CA SER A 155 5.68 2.26 -1.37
C SER A 155 6.89 3.18 -1.20
N PHE A 156 7.55 3.10 -0.03
CA PHE A 156 8.78 3.86 0.24
C PHE A 156 9.85 3.61 -0.83
N ASP A 157 10.05 2.36 -1.22
CA ASP A 157 11.04 1.97 -2.25
C ASP A 157 10.64 2.37 -3.68
N ALA A 158 9.36 2.63 -3.94
CA ALA A 158 8.95 3.22 -5.21
C ALA A 158 9.23 4.72 -5.21
N ARG A 159 8.95 5.41 -4.10
CA ARG A 159 9.23 6.85 -3.97
C ARG A 159 10.71 7.17 -3.93
N SER A 160 11.53 6.40 -3.21
CA SER A 160 12.95 6.70 -3.05
C SER A 160 13.71 6.74 -4.38
N GLY A 161 13.25 6.00 -5.40
CA GLY A 161 13.79 6.07 -6.77
C GLY A 161 13.27 7.26 -7.60
N GLN A 162 12.12 7.80 -7.24
CA GLN A 162 11.46 8.93 -7.92
C GLN A 162 11.78 10.30 -7.32
N LEU A 163 12.18 10.33 -6.05
CA LEU A 163 12.58 11.56 -5.37
C LEU A 163 13.82 12.15 -6.04
N VAL A 164 13.56 13.17 -6.84
CA VAL A 164 14.49 14.29 -6.99
C VAL A 164 14.47 15.01 -5.65
N PRO A 165 15.62 15.37 -5.05
CA PRO A 165 15.62 16.49 -4.13
C PRO A 165 15.22 17.73 -4.95
N SER A 166 13.93 17.95 -5.16
CA SER A 166 13.46 19.31 -5.41
C SER A 166 13.90 20.05 -4.16
N GLU A 167 14.73 21.07 -4.35
CA GLU A 167 15.39 21.83 -3.30
C GLU A 167 14.53 21.82 -2.05
N ILE A 168 14.96 21.01 -1.07
CA ILE A 168 14.55 21.25 0.30
C ILE A 168 14.92 22.72 0.45
N ASN A 169 13.93 23.60 0.59
CA ASN A 169 14.19 24.91 1.15
C ASN A 169 14.70 24.59 2.54
N VAL A 170 16.01 24.32 2.62
CA VAL A 170 16.77 24.29 3.84
C VAL A 170 16.65 25.74 4.25
N ALA A 171 15.62 26.03 5.05
CA ALA A 171 15.65 27.20 5.89
C ALA A 171 17.03 27.12 6.56
N GLU A 172 17.92 28.02 6.16
CA GLU A 172 19.26 28.13 6.70
C GLU A 172 19.12 28.39 8.20
N ASN A 173 19.02 27.32 8.99
CA ASN A 173 19.20 27.42 10.41
C ASN A 173 20.70 27.59 10.62
N LYS A 174 21.06 28.86 10.81
CA LYS A 174 22.37 29.35 11.21
C LYS A 174 23.00 28.44 12.26
N LYS A 175 24.21 27.96 11.94
CA LYS A 175 25.30 27.55 12.83
C LYS A 175 24.90 26.66 14.01
N ASP A 176 24.98 25.34 13.81
CA ASP A 176 25.34 24.43 14.90
C ASP A 176 26.85 24.17 14.85
N ASP A 177 27.57 24.74 15.82
CA ASP A 177 28.97 24.47 16.12
C ASP A 177 29.13 23.01 16.59
N LEU A 178 29.19 22.07 15.64
CA LEU A 178 29.68 20.72 15.93
C LEU A 178 31.21 20.77 16.01
N ARG A 179 31.71 20.92 17.23
CA ARG A 179 33.14 20.74 17.56
C ARG A 179 33.58 19.36 17.09
N LEU A 180 34.42 19.36 16.06
CA LEU A 180 35.10 18.17 15.55
C LEU A 180 36.10 17.68 16.62
N VAL A 181 35.69 16.73 17.46
CA VAL A 181 36.61 16.07 18.39
C VAL A 181 37.49 15.13 17.56
N LYS A 182 38.73 15.53 17.31
CA LYS A 182 39.74 14.66 16.71
C LYS A 182 40.08 13.55 17.72
N PHE A 183 39.55 12.35 17.51
CA PHE A 183 40.13 11.15 18.11
C PHE A 183 41.41 10.83 17.33
N GLY A 184 42.51 11.49 17.72
CA GLY A 184 43.85 11.06 17.36
C GLY A 184 44.17 9.79 18.13
N ALA A 185 44.42 8.71 17.41
CA ALA A 185 45.21 7.62 17.93
C ALA A 185 46.66 8.10 17.95
N ASP A 186 47.23 8.21 19.14
CA ASP A 186 48.67 8.15 19.38
C ASP A 186 48.91 7.47 20.73
N ILE A 187 49.74 6.42 20.65
CA ILE A 187 50.25 5.45 21.65
C ILE A 187 49.42 4.17 21.78
#